data_AF-A0EYM6-F1
#
_entry.id   AF-A0EYM6-F1
#
_cell.length_a   1.000
_cell.length_b   1.000
_cell.length_c   1.000
_cell.angle_alpha   90.00
_cell.angle_beta   90.00
_cell.angle_gamma   90.00
#
_symmetry.space_group_name_H-M   'P 1'
#
loop_
_entity.id
_entity.type
_entity.pdbx_description
1 polymer ?
#
loop_
_entity_poly.entity_id
_entity_poly.type
_entity_poly.pdbx_seq_one_letter_code
_entity_poly.pdbx_strand_id
1 'polypeptide(L)'
;MTKSILMTNLFHQFEAPNLMGVSMFTLTMMLPAAMLMMTKPLKMMTPPRPTTLTNMIKDGMIKNMLLPIKNQNHWFWVLNTLLMFILTINLVGILPYTFTPSSHLALTMTLAIPLWSASIILGMRVKTKEAISHLLPEGTPLAIVPFMIMIETLSIIARPIALALRLAINITAGHLLLKLISSATIFMTTQNLIPVGMMMIVMILLTILELAVAMIQAYIFTILTTLYLEENL
;
A
#
# COMPACT_ATOMS: atom_id res chain seq x y z
N MET A 1 10.46 -34.05 9.31
CA MET A 1 11.59 -33.32 8.67
C MET A 1 11.18 -32.66 7.36
N THR A 2 10.53 -33.37 6.42
CA THR A 2 10.05 -32.79 5.14
C THR A 2 9.04 -31.65 5.30
N LYS A 3 8.10 -31.75 6.27
CA LYS A 3 7.09 -30.71 6.53
C LYS A 3 7.68 -29.42 7.14
N SER A 4 8.72 -29.53 7.98
CA SER A 4 9.43 -28.37 8.54
C SER A 4 10.29 -27.68 7.50
N ILE A 5 10.97 -28.44 6.62
CA ILE A 5 11.75 -27.92 5.49
C ILE A 5 10.86 -27.20 4.48
N LEU A 6 9.65 -27.74 4.21
CA LEU A 6 8.67 -27.08 3.34
C LEU A 6 8.23 -25.72 3.93
N MET A 7 7.91 -25.68 5.23
CA MET A 7 7.50 -24.43 5.90
C MET A 7 8.63 -23.38 5.88
N THR A 8 9.87 -23.77 6.17
CA THR A 8 11.00 -22.83 6.10
C THR A 8 11.22 -22.31 4.69
N ASN A 9 11.04 -23.14 3.65
CA ASN A 9 11.20 -22.74 2.25
C ASN A 9 10.10 -21.80 1.74
N LEU A 10 8.89 -21.87 2.30
CA LEU A 10 7.80 -20.95 1.94
C LEU A 10 8.05 -19.55 2.50
N PHE A 11 8.52 -19.45 3.75
CA PHE A 11 8.74 -18.16 4.41
C PHE A 11 10.09 -17.52 4.10
N HIS A 12 11.06 -18.27 3.59
CA HIS A 12 12.37 -17.75 3.17
C HIS A 12 12.28 -16.61 2.14
N GLN A 13 11.18 -16.49 1.37
CA GLN A 13 10.99 -15.36 0.45
C GLN A 13 10.77 -14.02 1.18
N PHE A 14 10.28 -14.06 2.42
CA PHE A 14 10.07 -12.87 3.26
C PHE A 14 11.28 -12.55 4.13
N GLU A 15 12.31 -13.39 4.14
CA GLU A 15 13.57 -13.05 4.80
C GLU A 15 14.39 -12.19 3.85
N ALA A 16 14.88 -11.05 4.33
CA ALA A 16 15.71 -10.16 3.51
C ALA A 16 17.09 -10.79 3.31
N PRO A 17 17.46 -11.24 2.09
CA PRO A 17 18.79 -11.76 1.86
C PRO A 17 19.81 -10.61 1.88
N ASN A 18 20.98 -10.88 2.44
CA ASN A 18 22.12 -9.98 2.37
C ASN A 18 23.00 -10.41 1.18
N LEU A 19 23.10 -9.57 0.16
CA LEU A 19 23.96 -9.80 -1.00
C LEU A 19 25.18 -8.88 -0.88
N MET A 20 26.39 -9.44 -0.90
CA MET A 20 27.64 -8.67 -0.86
C MET A 20 27.71 -7.64 0.30
N GLY A 21 27.17 -7.97 1.47
CA GLY A 21 27.15 -7.09 2.64
C GLY A 21 26.07 -5.99 2.64
N VAL A 22 25.27 -5.87 1.57
CA VAL A 22 24.13 -4.96 1.50
C VAL A 22 22.82 -5.75 1.61
N SER A 23 21.90 -5.30 2.47
CA SER A 23 20.58 -5.91 2.58
C SER A 23 19.70 -5.59 1.37
N MET A 24 18.98 -6.57 0.83
CA MET A 24 18.02 -6.30 -0.26
C MET A 24 16.88 -5.35 0.17
N PHE A 25 16.61 -5.23 1.47
CA PHE A 25 15.72 -4.21 2.02
C PHE A 25 16.20 -2.79 1.65
N THR A 26 17.48 -2.49 1.85
CA THR A 26 18.02 -1.17 1.52
C THR A 26 17.96 -0.85 0.02
N LEU A 27 18.22 -1.84 -0.83
CA LEU A 27 18.16 -1.66 -2.28
C LEU A 27 16.72 -1.37 -2.74
N THR A 28 15.76 -2.16 -2.26
CA THR A 28 14.35 -2.01 -2.63
C THR A 28 13.74 -0.71 -2.11
N MET A 29 14.16 -0.24 -0.93
CA MET A 29 13.78 1.09 -0.41
C MET A 29 14.33 2.26 -1.22
N MET A 30 15.47 2.09 -1.89
CA MET A 30 16.04 3.15 -2.74
C MET A 30 15.36 3.26 -4.11
N LEU A 31 14.69 2.21 -4.59
CA LEU A 31 14.05 2.19 -5.91
C LEU A 31 12.94 3.25 -6.08
N PRO A 32 12.01 3.45 -5.14
CA PRO A 32 11.03 4.54 -5.21
C PRO A 32 11.68 5.92 -5.30
N ALA A 33 12.73 6.16 -4.51
CA ALA A 33 13.47 7.42 -4.53
C ALA A 33 14.15 7.65 -5.88
N ALA A 34 14.77 6.60 -6.44
CA ALA A 34 15.37 6.65 -7.78
C ALA A 34 14.31 6.96 -8.85
N MET A 35 13.15 6.31 -8.80
CA MET A 35 12.08 6.57 -9.75
C MET A 35 11.55 8.00 -9.62
N LEU A 36 11.44 8.54 -8.41
CA LEU A 36 11.00 9.91 -8.18
C LEU A 36 12.03 10.94 -8.69
N MET A 37 13.33 10.65 -8.56
CA MET A 37 14.42 11.43 -9.17
C MET A 37 14.35 11.44 -10.70
N MET A 38 13.91 10.34 -11.32
CA MET A 38 13.69 10.29 -12.77
C MET A 38 12.55 11.22 -13.21
N THR A 39 11.66 11.66 -12.30
CA THR A 39 10.53 12.55 -12.62
C THR A 39 10.83 14.04 -12.51
N LYS A 40 12.10 14.42 -12.29
CA LYS A 40 12.48 15.84 -12.26
C LYS A 40 12.06 16.50 -13.57
N PRO A 41 11.49 17.72 -13.54
CA PRO A 41 11.24 18.47 -14.76
C PRO A 41 12.60 18.83 -15.34
N LEU A 42 13.10 18.02 -16.28
CA LEU A 42 14.14 18.53 -17.16
C LEU A 42 13.53 19.74 -17.87
N LYS A 43 14.26 20.86 -17.89
CA LYS A 43 13.89 22.07 -18.66
C LYS A 43 13.98 21.82 -20.18
N MET A 44 13.67 20.62 -20.63
CA MET A 44 13.57 20.22 -22.03
C MET A 44 12.10 20.32 -22.47
N MET A 45 11.88 20.88 -23.65
CA MET A 45 10.55 20.95 -24.28
C MET A 45 9.92 19.56 -24.48
N THR A 46 10.74 18.52 -24.58
CA THR A 46 10.30 17.12 -24.69
C THR A 46 10.81 16.29 -23.51
N PRO A 47 9.97 16.03 -22.49
CA PRO A 47 10.34 15.14 -21.40
C PRO A 47 10.63 13.71 -21.90
N PRO A 48 11.64 13.00 -21.34
CA PRO A 48 11.93 11.60 -21.71
C PRO A 48 10.77 10.65 -21.36
N ARG A 49 10.63 9.53 -22.07
CA ARG A 49 9.53 8.54 -21.90
C ARG A 49 9.14 8.17 -20.46
N PRO A 50 10.06 7.91 -19.51
CA PRO A 50 9.66 7.63 -18.13
C PRO A 50 9.03 8.84 -17.44
N THR A 51 9.52 10.06 -17.70
CA THR A 51 8.93 11.28 -17.12
C THR A 51 7.51 11.52 -17.63
N THR A 52 7.24 11.31 -18.92
CA THR A 52 5.89 11.48 -19.47
C THR A 52 4.90 10.49 -18.87
N LEU A 53 5.28 9.21 -18.73
CA LEU A 53 4.43 8.21 -18.09
C LEU A 53 4.11 8.58 -16.64
N THR A 54 5.11 8.97 -15.86
CA THR A 54 4.88 9.38 -14.47
C THR A 54 4.04 10.64 -14.36
N ASN A 55 4.17 11.59 -15.30
CA ASN A 55 3.33 12.79 -15.32
C ASN A 55 1.89 12.47 -15.70
N MET A 56 1.64 11.54 -16.63
CA MET A 56 0.28 11.06 -16.94
C MET A 56 -0.39 10.40 -15.74
N ILE A 57 0.34 9.57 -15.00
CA ILE A 57 -0.17 8.93 -13.76
C ILE A 57 -0.51 10.00 -12.73
N LYS A 58 0.38 10.98 -12.53
CA LYS A 58 0.16 12.12 -11.63
C LYS A 58 -1.08 12.91 -12.03
N ASP A 59 -1.18 13.32 -13.29
CA ASP A 59 -2.30 14.12 -13.78
C ASP A 59 -3.64 13.38 -13.67
N GLY A 60 -3.68 12.07 -13.95
CA GLY A 60 -4.92 11.29 -13.90
C GLY A 60 -5.39 10.98 -12.48
N MET A 61 -4.49 10.52 -11.60
CA MET A 61 -4.89 10.10 -10.25
C MET A 61 -5.02 11.28 -9.28
N ILE A 62 -4.10 12.25 -9.36
CA ILE A 62 -3.99 13.29 -8.35
C ILE A 62 -5.05 14.37 -8.56
N LYS A 63 -5.39 14.71 -9.82
CA LYS A 63 -6.47 15.67 -10.08
C LYS A 63 -7.80 15.18 -9.51
N ASN A 64 -8.13 13.90 -9.70
CA ASN A 64 -9.35 13.30 -9.15
C ASN A 64 -9.35 13.23 -7.62
N MET A 65 -8.17 13.04 -7.00
CA MET A 65 -8.02 12.97 -5.55
C MET A 65 -8.07 14.32 -4.84
N LEU A 66 -7.68 15.42 -5.50
CA LEU A 66 -7.67 16.75 -4.90
C LEU A 66 -8.95 17.55 -5.09
N LEU A 67 -9.91 17.06 -5.89
CA LEU A 67 -11.24 17.67 -6.04
C LEU A 67 -11.93 18.00 -4.70
N PRO A 68 -11.85 17.16 -3.64
CA PRO A 68 -12.53 17.45 -2.38
C PRO A 68 -11.81 18.49 -1.51
N ILE A 69 -10.51 18.70 -1.70
CA ILE A 69 -9.70 19.50 -0.77
C ILE A 69 -9.80 20.98 -1.12
N LYS A 70 -10.18 21.82 -0.14
CA LYS A 70 -10.28 23.28 -0.32
C LYS A 70 -8.92 23.98 -0.50
N ASN A 71 -7.84 23.45 0.08
CA ASN A 71 -6.48 24.00 0.00
C ASN A 71 -5.51 23.03 -0.70
N GLN A 72 -5.67 22.94 -2.03
CA GLN A 72 -5.10 21.87 -2.85
C GLN A 72 -3.57 21.88 -2.94
N ASN A 73 -2.94 23.06 -3.00
CA ASN A 73 -1.54 23.16 -3.40
C ASN A 73 -0.51 22.60 -2.40
N HIS A 74 -0.76 22.69 -1.08
CA HIS A 74 0.23 22.22 -0.11
C HIS A 74 0.21 20.68 0.02
N TRP A 75 -0.98 20.11 0.08
CA TRP A 75 -1.20 18.67 0.22
C TRP A 75 -0.86 17.89 -1.05
N PHE A 76 -0.94 18.55 -2.20
CA PHE A 76 -0.59 17.97 -3.50
C PHE A 76 0.76 17.25 -3.48
N TRP A 77 1.81 17.90 -2.96
CA TRP A 77 3.16 17.32 -2.98
C TRP A 77 3.28 16.08 -2.09
N VAL A 78 2.71 16.12 -0.88
CA VAL A 78 2.73 14.99 0.06
C VAL A 78 1.98 13.80 -0.54
N LEU A 79 0.75 14.02 -1.03
CA LEU A 79 -0.09 12.97 -1.60
C LEU A 79 0.52 12.37 -2.88
N ASN A 80 1.13 13.21 -3.72
CA ASN A 80 1.83 12.76 -4.93
C ASN A 80 3.02 11.85 -4.59
N THR A 81 3.90 12.31 -3.70
CA THR A 81 5.09 11.52 -3.31
C THR A 81 4.68 10.20 -2.69
N LEU A 82 3.61 10.20 -1.90
CA LEU A 82 3.09 9.01 -1.25
C LEU A 82 2.48 8.02 -2.24
N LEU A 83 1.65 8.49 -3.17
CA LEU A 83 1.07 7.66 -4.23
C LEU A 83 2.17 6.95 -5.03
N MET A 84 3.16 7.72 -5.48
CA MET A 84 4.27 7.20 -6.27
C MET A 84 5.14 6.23 -5.44
N PHE A 85 5.34 6.50 -4.16
CA PHE A 85 6.09 5.63 -3.27
C PHE A 85 5.43 4.25 -3.10
N ILE A 86 4.14 4.21 -2.75
CA ILE A 86 3.43 2.94 -2.54
C ILE A 86 3.30 2.16 -3.84
N LEU A 87 2.95 2.85 -4.93
CA LEU A 87 2.80 2.24 -6.25
C LEU A 87 4.10 1.57 -6.70
N THR A 88 5.24 2.22 -6.54
CA THR A 88 6.53 1.66 -6.94
C THR A 88 6.96 0.48 -6.10
N ILE A 89 6.82 0.54 -4.78
CA ILE A 89 7.17 -0.59 -3.90
C ILE A 89 6.29 -1.80 -4.22
N ASN A 90 4.99 -1.60 -4.44
CA ASN A 90 4.08 -2.70 -4.74
C ASN A 90 4.35 -3.31 -6.12
N LEU A 91 4.61 -2.49 -7.15
CA LEU A 91 4.92 -2.98 -8.49
C LEU A 91 6.26 -3.73 -8.56
N VAL A 92 7.29 -3.20 -7.89
CA VAL A 92 8.57 -3.90 -7.77
C VAL A 92 8.36 -5.23 -7.05
N GLY A 93 7.50 -5.25 -6.02
CA GLY A 93 7.28 -6.46 -5.24
C GLY A 93 6.72 -7.64 -6.04
N ILE A 94 5.89 -7.40 -7.05
CA ILE A 94 5.31 -8.47 -7.88
C ILE A 94 6.37 -9.15 -8.77
N LEU A 95 7.52 -8.51 -9.01
CA LEU A 95 8.55 -9.08 -9.87
C LEU A 95 9.10 -10.39 -9.28
N PRO A 96 9.27 -11.43 -10.11
CA PRO A 96 9.77 -12.71 -9.63
C PRO A 96 11.17 -12.54 -9.03
N TYR A 97 11.41 -13.25 -7.94
CA TYR A 97 12.68 -13.24 -7.18
C TYR A 97 13.07 -11.90 -6.54
N THR A 98 12.16 -10.93 -6.49
CA THR A 98 12.40 -9.71 -5.72
C THR A 98 11.91 -9.86 -4.28
N PHE A 99 12.62 -9.19 -3.37
CA PHE A 99 12.20 -9.06 -1.98
C PHE A 99 11.17 -7.94 -1.88
N THR A 100 10.03 -8.21 -1.24
CA THR A 100 8.90 -7.27 -1.15
C THR A 100 8.85 -6.62 0.22
N PRO A 101 9.41 -5.41 0.41
CA PRO A 101 9.43 -4.81 1.74
C PRO A 101 8.02 -4.43 2.24
N SER A 102 7.04 -4.26 1.34
CA SER A 102 5.62 -4.01 1.68
C SER A 102 4.91 -5.20 2.32
N SER A 103 5.47 -6.41 2.23
CA SER A 103 4.95 -7.58 2.92
C SER A 103 5.10 -7.49 4.44
N HIS A 104 6.10 -6.75 4.93
CA HIS A 104 6.28 -6.54 6.35
C HIS A 104 5.34 -5.47 6.87
N LEU A 105 4.47 -5.87 7.80
CA LEU A 105 3.56 -4.96 8.49
C LEU A 105 4.28 -3.77 9.14
N ALA A 106 5.53 -3.96 9.58
CA ALA A 106 6.34 -2.89 10.16
C ALA A 106 6.52 -1.71 9.20
N LEU A 107 6.77 -1.97 7.92
CA LEU A 107 6.92 -0.91 6.91
C LEU A 107 5.60 -0.17 6.69
N THR A 108 4.51 -0.91 6.49
CA THR A 108 3.22 -0.33 6.16
C THR A 108 2.64 0.46 7.34
N MET A 109 2.86 0.01 8.57
CA MET A 109 2.52 0.74 9.80
C MET A 109 3.36 2.01 9.98
N THR A 110 4.65 1.95 9.66
CA THR A 110 5.54 3.13 9.71
C THR A 110 5.11 4.21 8.72
N LEU A 111 4.49 3.82 7.60
CA LEU A 111 3.89 4.79 6.67
C LEU A 111 2.54 5.32 7.18
N ALA A 112 1.65 4.44 7.66
CA ALA A 112 0.28 4.79 8.00
C ALA A 112 0.16 5.62 9.29
N ILE A 113 0.91 5.28 10.35
CA ILE A 113 0.79 5.94 11.66
C ILE A 113 1.15 7.44 11.57
N PRO A 114 2.29 7.86 10.97
CA PRO A 114 2.64 9.27 10.89
C PRO A 114 1.61 10.09 10.11
N LEU A 115 1.10 9.58 8.99
CA LEU A 115 0.13 10.31 8.17
C LEU A 115 -1.20 10.51 8.89
N TRP A 116 -1.68 9.46 9.56
CA TRP A 116 -2.88 9.55 10.37
C TRP A 116 -2.68 10.46 11.59
N SER A 117 -1.52 10.38 12.25
CA SER A 117 -1.22 11.27 13.37
C SER A 117 -1.16 12.73 12.92
N ALA A 118 -0.61 12.99 11.72
CA ALA A 118 -0.55 14.32 11.15
C ALA A 118 -1.95 14.87 10.86
N SER A 119 -2.87 14.06 10.30
CA SER A 119 -4.24 14.52 10.03
C SER A 119 -4.99 14.87 11.32
N ILE A 120 -4.86 14.06 12.38
CA ILE A 120 -5.49 14.36 13.68
C ILE A 120 -4.88 15.60 14.34
N ILE A 121 -3.55 15.72 14.36
CA ILE A 121 -2.87 16.87 14.94
C ILE A 121 -3.27 18.16 14.21
N LEU A 122 -3.42 18.11 12.89
CA LEU A 122 -3.88 19.25 12.10
C LEU A 122 -5.34 19.59 12.39
N GLY A 123 -6.24 18.60 12.47
CA GLY A 123 -7.64 18.87 12.81
C GLY A 123 -7.81 19.45 14.21
N MET A 124 -7.07 18.93 15.19
CA MET A 124 -7.03 19.52 16.52
C MET A 124 -6.48 20.96 16.52
N ARG A 125 -5.55 21.31 15.62
CA ARG A 125 -5.03 22.69 15.54
C ARG A 125 -5.97 23.66 14.85
N VAL A 126 -6.66 23.24 13.79
CA VAL A 126 -7.50 24.14 12.98
C VAL A 126 -8.88 24.32 13.64
N LYS A 127 -9.51 23.25 14.13
CA LYS A 127 -10.85 23.32 14.74
C LYS A 127 -11.04 22.35 15.91
N THR A 128 -10.48 22.69 17.07
CA THR A 128 -10.63 21.91 18.31
C THR A 128 -12.09 21.59 18.67
N LYS A 129 -13.01 22.56 18.51
CA LYS A 129 -14.42 22.39 18.88
C LYS A 129 -15.19 21.50 17.91
N GLU A 130 -14.97 21.66 16.61
CA GLU A 130 -15.62 20.81 15.58
C GLU A 130 -15.07 19.38 15.61
N ALA A 131 -13.77 19.20 15.87
CA ALA A 131 -13.15 17.88 16.01
C ALA A 131 -13.72 17.10 17.22
N ILE A 132 -14.03 17.79 18.33
CA ILE A 132 -14.66 17.17 19.50
C ILE A 132 -16.15 16.94 19.27
N SER A 133 -16.85 17.83 18.56
CA SER A 133 -18.28 17.61 18.24
C SER A 133 -18.47 16.47 17.24
N HIS A 134 -17.53 16.21 16.34
CA HIS A 134 -17.59 15.07 15.42
C HIS A 134 -17.53 13.70 16.13
N LEU A 135 -17.10 13.67 17.41
CA LEU A 135 -17.18 12.47 18.24
C LEU A 135 -18.62 12.13 18.66
N LEU A 136 -19.56 13.05 18.49
CA LEU A 136 -20.96 12.87 18.84
C LEU A 136 -21.87 13.16 17.63
N PRO A 137 -22.46 12.14 17.00
CA PRO A 137 -23.45 12.39 15.95
C PRO A 137 -24.67 13.13 16.55
N GLU A 138 -25.09 14.16 15.84
CA GLU A 138 -26.24 15.00 16.18
C GLU A 138 -27.50 14.13 16.38
N GLY A 139 -28.18 14.29 17.52
CA GLY A 139 -29.47 13.64 17.79
C GLY A 139 -29.43 12.37 18.65
N THR A 140 -28.31 12.01 19.27
CA THR A 140 -28.26 10.83 20.16
C THR A 140 -28.92 11.07 21.52
N PRO A 141 -29.74 10.13 22.04
CA PRO A 141 -30.27 10.20 23.40
C PRO A 141 -29.14 10.26 24.44
N LEU A 142 -29.27 11.11 25.46
CA LEU A 142 -28.23 11.38 26.49
C LEU A 142 -27.67 10.10 27.16
N ALA A 143 -28.45 9.02 27.23
CA ALA A 143 -28.04 7.76 27.84
C ALA A 143 -27.00 6.97 27.03
N ILE A 144 -26.97 7.12 25.69
CA ILE A 144 -26.12 6.31 24.78
C ILE A 144 -24.81 7.05 24.45
N VAL A 145 -24.75 8.35 24.76
CA VAL A 145 -23.61 9.23 24.48
C VAL A 145 -22.26 8.66 24.94
N PRO A 146 -22.09 8.14 26.18
CA PRO A 146 -20.78 7.64 26.62
C PRO A 146 -20.31 6.41 25.84
N PHE A 147 -21.24 5.53 25.45
CA PHE A 147 -20.93 4.32 24.69
C PHE A 147 -20.54 4.66 23.25
N MET A 148 -21.21 5.65 22.65
CA MET A 148 -20.93 6.07 21.29
C MET A 148 -19.56 6.73 21.14
N ILE A 149 -19.18 7.59 22.10
CA ILE A 149 -17.83 8.19 22.14
C ILE A 149 -16.76 7.09 22.23
N MET A 150 -17.02 6.03 23.01
CA MET A 150 -16.09 4.89 23.12
C MET A 150 -15.91 4.15 21.78
N ILE A 151 -16.99 3.96 21.02
CA ILE A 151 -16.91 3.32 19.70
C ILE A 151 -16.23 4.23 18.68
N GLU A 152 -16.53 5.53 18.67
CA GLU A 152 -15.94 6.47 17.72
C GLU A 152 -14.43 6.63 17.95
N THR A 153 -14.00 6.73 19.22
CA THR A 153 -12.57 6.74 19.56
C THR A 153 -11.86 5.46 19.11
N LEU A 154 -12.51 4.30 19.23
CA LEU A 154 -11.97 3.03 18.76
C LEU A 154 -11.93 2.95 17.23
N SER A 155 -12.93 3.50 16.53
CA SER A 155 -12.96 3.62 15.06
C SER A 155 -11.83 4.50 14.53
N ILE A 156 -11.57 5.64 15.18
CA ILE A 156 -10.49 6.57 14.84
C ILE A 156 -9.11 5.88 14.97
N ILE A 157 -8.90 5.06 16.01
CA ILE A 157 -7.66 4.30 16.22
C ILE A 157 -7.54 3.09 15.28
N ALA A 158 -8.65 2.41 14.96
CA ALA A 158 -8.65 1.25 14.08
C ALA A 158 -8.31 1.61 12.62
N ARG A 159 -8.58 2.84 12.21
CA ARG A 159 -8.38 3.38 10.85
C ARG A 159 -6.96 3.22 10.28
N PRO A 160 -5.86 3.68 10.93
CA PRO A 160 -4.50 3.49 10.43
C PRO A 160 -4.07 2.02 10.43
N ILE A 161 -4.55 1.24 11.40
CA ILE A 161 -4.25 -0.19 11.50
C ILE A 161 -4.90 -0.94 10.31
N ALA A 162 -6.17 -0.66 10.03
CA ALA A 162 -6.89 -1.26 8.90
C ALA A 162 -6.22 -0.90 7.56
N LEU A 163 -5.77 0.34 7.41
CA LEU A 163 -5.06 0.80 6.21
C LEU A 163 -3.74 0.04 5.98
N ALA A 164 -2.92 -0.07 7.03
CA ALA A 164 -1.63 -0.76 6.96
C ALA A 164 -1.76 -2.28 6.76
N LEU A 165 -2.72 -2.91 7.44
CA LEU A 165 -3.04 -4.33 7.28
C LEU A 165 -3.53 -4.63 5.87
N ARG A 166 -4.35 -3.76 5.27
CA ARG A 166 -4.85 -3.97 3.91
C ARG A 166 -3.71 -4.04 2.88
N LEU A 167 -2.65 -3.24 3.06
CA LEU A 167 -1.50 -3.26 2.17
C LEU A 167 -0.64 -4.52 2.38
N ALA A 168 -0.30 -4.83 3.63
CA ALA A 168 0.59 -5.93 3.95
C ALA A 168 -0.04 -7.31 3.70
N ILE A 169 -1.32 -7.50 4.08
CA ILE A 169 -2.02 -8.79 3.92
C ILE A 169 -2.22 -9.13 2.45
N ASN A 170 -2.62 -8.17 1.62
CA ASN A 170 -2.89 -8.44 0.21
C ASN A 170 -1.62 -8.88 -0.54
N ILE A 171 -0.48 -8.24 -0.25
CA ILE A 171 0.80 -8.61 -0.87
C ILE A 171 1.33 -9.93 -0.27
N THR A 172 1.31 -10.12 1.06
CA THR A 172 1.76 -11.39 1.67
C THR A 172 0.95 -12.60 1.24
N ALA A 173 -0.39 -12.49 1.28
CA ALA A 173 -1.29 -13.58 0.93
C ALA A 173 -1.17 -13.96 -0.55
N GLY A 174 -1.05 -12.97 -1.44
CA GLY A 174 -0.81 -13.20 -2.86
C GLY A 174 0.47 -14.01 -3.10
N HIS A 175 1.61 -13.50 -2.65
CA HIS A 175 2.90 -14.19 -2.82
C HIS A 175 2.90 -15.61 -2.23
N LEU A 176 2.28 -15.80 -1.07
CA LEU A 176 2.13 -17.12 -0.45
C LEU A 176 1.28 -18.05 -1.31
N LEU A 177 0.16 -17.55 -1.85
CA LEU A 177 -0.75 -18.30 -2.72
C LEU A 177 -0.04 -18.70 -4.03
N LEU A 178 0.66 -17.77 -4.69
CA LEU A 178 1.48 -18.07 -5.87
C LEU A 178 2.54 -19.13 -5.55
N LYS A 179 3.20 -19.04 -4.40
CA LYS A 179 4.22 -20.02 -4.00
C LYS A 179 3.61 -21.40 -3.77
N LEU A 180 2.48 -21.49 -3.08
CA LEU A 180 1.77 -22.76 -2.86
C LEU A 180 1.35 -23.41 -4.18
N ILE A 181 0.74 -22.65 -5.08
CA ILE A 181 0.32 -23.17 -6.39
C ILE A 181 1.54 -23.58 -7.21
N SER A 182 2.62 -22.80 -7.20
CA SER A 182 3.87 -23.18 -7.89
C SER A 182 4.48 -24.48 -7.33
N SER A 183 4.43 -24.70 -6.01
CA SER A 183 4.92 -25.95 -5.41
C SER A 183 4.05 -27.15 -5.80
N ALA A 184 2.73 -26.93 -5.88
CA ALA A 184 1.78 -27.94 -6.34
C ALA A 184 1.97 -28.25 -7.83
N THR A 185 2.23 -27.25 -8.68
CA THR A 185 2.51 -27.46 -10.11
C THR A 185 3.77 -28.27 -10.32
N ILE A 186 4.86 -27.97 -9.58
CA ILE A 186 6.12 -28.72 -9.63
C ILE A 186 5.91 -30.16 -9.14
N PHE A 187 5.09 -30.40 -8.12
CA PHE A 187 4.78 -31.76 -7.69
C PHE A 187 4.00 -32.51 -8.79
N MET A 188 3.02 -31.86 -9.41
CA MET A 188 2.20 -32.47 -10.46
C MET A 188 2.97 -32.76 -11.75
N THR A 189 3.99 -31.96 -12.09
CA THR A 189 4.82 -32.23 -13.28
C THR A 189 5.54 -33.57 -13.20
N THR A 190 5.84 -34.05 -11.99
CA THR A 190 6.46 -35.37 -11.77
C THR A 190 5.49 -36.54 -11.96
N GLN A 191 4.17 -36.30 -11.94
CA GLN A 191 3.15 -37.34 -12.04
C GLN A 191 2.44 -37.37 -13.40
N ASN A 192 1.93 -36.23 -13.88
CA ASN A 192 1.16 -36.12 -15.13
C ASN A 192 1.25 -34.70 -15.72
N LEU A 193 1.52 -34.56 -17.02
CA LEU A 193 1.63 -33.25 -17.68
C LEU A 193 0.30 -32.54 -17.95
N ILE A 194 -0.81 -33.27 -18.10
CA ILE A 194 -2.11 -32.70 -18.46
C ILE A 194 -2.63 -31.66 -17.44
N PRO A 195 -2.66 -31.94 -16.12
CA PRO A 195 -3.12 -30.95 -15.12
C PRO A 195 -2.18 -29.75 -14.96
N VAL A 196 -0.93 -29.84 -15.43
CA VAL A 196 0.05 -28.73 -15.33
C VAL A 196 -0.39 -27.54 -16.17
N GLY A 197 -0.91 -27.78 -17.37
CA GLY A 197 -1.38 -26.71 -18.26
C GLY A 197 -2.47 -25.84 -17.61
N MET A 198 -3.45 -26.48 -16.95
CA MET A 198 -4.52 -25.77 -16.23
C MET A 198 -3.97 -24.95 -15.06
N MET A 199 -3.04 -25.51 -14.29
CA MET A 199 -2.46 -24.81 -13.15
C MET A 199 -1.57 -23.63 -13.56
N MET A 200 -0.89 -23.71 -14.70
CA MET A 200 -0.14 -22.58 -15.26
C MET A 200 -1.05 -21.43 -15.68
N ILE A 201 -2.23 -21.72 -16.23
CA ILE A 201 -3.25 -20.70 -16.54
C ILE A 201 -3.70 -20.01 -15.25
N VAL A 202 -3.96 -20.77 -14.19
CA VAL A 202 -4.34 -20.21 -12.87
C VAL A 202 -3.23 -19.33 -12.30
N MET A 203 -1.96 -19.73 -12.40
CA MET A 203 -0.82 -18.91 -11.98
C MET A 203 -0.78 -17.57 -12.73
N ILE A 204 -0.94 -17.59 -14.06
CA ILE A 204 -0.97 -16.36 -14.87
C ILE A 204 -2.12 -15.45 -14.42
N LEU A 205 -3.32 -16.01 -14.24
CA LEU A 205 -4.49 -15.25 -13.80
C LEU A 205 -4.27 -14.60 -12.42
N LEU A 206 -3.64 -15.32 -11.49
CA LEU A 206 -3.33 -14.80 -10.16
C LEU A 206 -2.28 -13.70 -10.20
N THR A 207 -1.26 -13.79 -11.06
CA THR A 207 -0.28 -12.70 -11.22
C THR A 207 -0.94 -11.42 -11.76
N ILE A 208 -1.91 -11.55 -12.68
CA ILE A 208 -2.69 -10.41 -13.18
C ILE A 208 -3.57 -9.83 -12.06
N LEU A 209 -4.18 -10.69 -11.24
CA LEU A 209 -4.96 -10.27 -10.08
C LEU A 209 -4.11 -9.49 -9.07
N GLU A 210 -2.93 -9.99 -8.72
CA GLU A 210 -2.01 -9.30 -7.81
C GLU A 210 -1.55 -7.96 -8.35
N LEU A 211 -1.26 -7.87 -9.66
CA LEU A 211 -0.94 -6.62 -10.31
C LEU A 211 -2.08 -5.60 -10.19
N ALA A 212 -3.32 -6.03 -10.43
CA ALA A 212 -4.49 -5.18 -10.28
C ALA A 212 -4.67 -4.71 -8.82
N VAL A 213 -4.56 -5.64 -7.85
CA VAL A 213 -4.70 -5.34 -6.42
C VAL A 213 -3.60 -4.38 -5.95
N ALA A 214 -2.35 -4.56 -6.39
CA ALA A 214 -1.23 -3.67 -6.04
C ALA A 214 -1.46 -2.21 -6.47
N MET A 215 -2.01 -2.00 -7.67
CA MET A 215 -2.33 -0.68 -8.21
C MET A 215 -3.52 -0.04 -7.47
N ILE A 216 -4.60 -0.81 -7.30
CA ILE A 216 -5.81 -0.35 -6.60
C ILE A 216 -5.49 -0.01 -5.14
N GLN A 217 -4.65 -0.80 -4.48
CA GLN A 217 -4.31 -0.60 -3.08
C GLN A 217 -3.51 0.70 -2.84
N ALA A 218 -2.60 1.06 -3.76
CA ALA A 218 -1.91 2.34 -3.70
C ALA A 218 -2.89 3.52 -3.82
N TYR A 219 -3.87 3.41 -4.73
CA TYR A 219 -4.92 4.41 -4.92
C TYR A 219 -5.88 4.53 -3.71
N ILE A 220 -6.35 3.39 -3.19
CA ILE A 220 -7.24 3.37 -2.00
C ILE A 220 -6.51 3.96 -0.80
N PHE A 221 -5.21 3.72 -0.67
CA PHE A 221 -4.45 4.28 0.44
C PHE A 221 -4.46 5.80 0.38
N THR A 222 -4.13 6.37 -0.79
CA THR A 222 -4.05 7.83 -0.94
C THR A 222 -5.41 8.51 -0.84
N ILE A 223 -6.49 7.92 -1.40
CA ILE A 223 -7.83 8.54 -1.32
C ILE A 223 -8.38 8.55 0.10
N LEU A 224 -8.08 7.51 0.90
CA LEU A 224 -8.46 7.50 2.31
C LEU A 224 -7.68 8.57 3.08
N THR A 225 -6.39 8.74 2.81
CA THR A 225 -5.64 9.84 3.42
C THR A 225 -6.18 11.22 3.04
N THR A 226 -6.63 11.42 1.79
CA THR A 226 -7.25 12.70 1.40
C THR A 226 -8.59 12.93 2.09
N LEU A 227 -9.42 11.90 2.21
CA LEU A 227 -10.70 11.98 2.90
C LEU A 227 -10.50 12.27 4.40
N TYR A 228 -9.48 11.67 5.03
CA TYR A 228 -9.14 11.98 6.43
C TYR A 228 -8.58 13.39 6.61
N LEU A 229 -7.91 13.93 5.60
CA LEU A 229 -7.49 15.33 5.59
C LEU A 229 -8.70 16.26 5.47
N GLU A 230 -9.67 15.92 4.61
CA GLU A 230 -10.91 16.68 4.43
C GLU A 230 -11.79 16.70 5.69
N GLU A 231 -12.02 15.54 6.32
CA GLU A 231 -12.81 15.44 7.56
C GLU A 231 -12.24 16.30 8.71
N ASN A 232 -10.91 16.49 8.72
CA ASN A 232 -10.20 17.18 9.78
C ASN A 232 -9.88 18.66 9.46
N LEU A 233 -10.05 19.15 8.22
CA LEU A 233 -9.75 20.54 7.82
C LEU A 233 -11.01 21.45 7.86
#